data_AF-A0A1Z4C0L6-F1
#
_entry.id   AF-A0A1Z4C0L6-F1
#
_cell.length_a   1.000
_cell.length_b   1.000
_cell.length_c   1.000
_cell.angle_alpha   90.00
_cell.angle_beta   90.00
_cell.angle_gamma   90.00
#
_symmetry.space_group_name_H-M   'P 1'
#
loop_
_entity.id
_entity.type
_entity.pdbx_description
1 polymer ?
#
loop_
_entity_poly.entity_id
_entity_poly.type
_entity_poly.pdbx_seq_one_letter_code
_entity_poly.pdbx_strand_id
1 'polypeptide(L)' 'MQAIEFEATAVNHTIHLPDSVPDGVNLRVLVLLDEIAAPHNTDLKTLLAGITEGLTDEDLTRPYDVGREL' A
#
# COMPACT_ATOMS: atom_id res chain seq x y z
N MET A 1 -22.58 10.63 -1.59
CA MET A 1 -21.16 10.48 -1.97
C MET A 1 -21.12 9.75 -3.29
N GLN A 2 -20.33 10.24 -4.24
CA GLN A 2 -20.05 9.55 -5.50
C GLN A 2 -18.61 9.04 -5.42
N ALA A 3 -18.39 7.78 -5.78
CA ALA A 3 -17.07 7.16 -5.82
C ALA A 3 -16.83 6.65 -7.25
N ILE A 4 -15.60 6.78 -7.73
CA ILE A 4 -15.16 6.19 -8.98
C ILE A 4 -14.30 4.98 -8.61
N GLU A 5 -14.74 3.80 -9.03
CA GLU A 5 -13.98 2.56 -8.90
C GLU A 5 -13.41 2.19 -10.26
N PHE A 6 -12.12 1.88 -10.30
CA PHE A 6 -11.46 1.41 -11.49
C PHE A 6 -10.42 0.36 -11.10
N GLU A 7 -10.19 -0.59 -12.01
CA GLU A 7 -9.20 -1.64 -11.86
C GLU A 7 -7.99 -1.29 -12.74
N ALA A 8 -6.79 -1.41 -12.19
CA ALA A 8 -5.56 -1.09 -12.90
C ALA A 8 -4.47 -2.12 -12.56
N THR A 9 -3.72 -2.54 -13.57
CA THR A 9 -2.51 -3.33 -13.38
C THR A 9 -1.33 -2.39 -13.15
N ALA A 10 -0.57 -2.62 -12.07
CA ALA A 10 0.62 -1.84 -11.79
C ALA A 10 1.70 -2.09 -12.85
N VAL A 11 2.36 -1.02 -13.29
CA VAL A 11 3.52 -1.05 -14.19
C VAL A 11 4.65 -0.30 -13.51
N ASN A 12 5.86 -0.87 -13.46
CA ASN A 12 7.01 -0.29 -12.75
C ASN A 12 6.68 0.15 -11.31
N HIS A 13 5.97 -0.71 -10.57
CA HIS A 13 5.56 -0.46 -9.19
C HIS A 13 4.70 0.81 -9.01
N THR A 14 4.04 1.27 -10.07
CA THR A 14 3.22 2.48 -10.10
C THR A 14 1.81 2.17 -10.58
N ILE A 15 0.80 2.76 -9.93
CA ILE A 15 -0.59 2.79 -10.39
C ILE A 15 -0.86 4.20 -10.93
N HIS A 16 -1.20 4.30 -12.21
CA HIS A 16 -1.54 5.58 -12.82
C HIS A 16 -3.02 5.88 -12.62
N LEU A 17 -3.31 7.03 -12.01
CA LEU A 17 -4.66 7.56 -11.93
C LEU A 17 -5.01 8.29 -13.24
N PRO A 18 -6.27 8.27 -13.69
CA PRO A 18 -6.71 9.10 -14.81
C PRO A 18 -6.61 10.59 -14.49
N ASP A 19 -6.26 11.42 -15.49
CA ASP A 19 -6.15 12.89 -15.37
C ASP A 19 -7.46 13.58 -14.91
N SER A 20 -8.59 12.87 -14.99
CA SER A 20 -9.88 13.35 -14.51
C SER A 20 -10.01 13.34 -12.99
N VAL A 21 -9.11 12.67 -12.27
CA VAL A 21 -9.10 12.62 -10.80
C VAL A 21 -8.37 13.85 -10.27
N PRO A 22 -9.04 14.75 -9.53
CA PRO A 22 -8.41 15.97 -9.04
C PRO A 22 -7.43 15.70 -7.89
N ASP A 23 -6.47 16.60 -7.72
CA ASP A 23 -5.51 16.53 -6.62
C ASP A 23 -6.19 16.65 -5.25
N GLY A 24 -5.61 15.96 -4.25
CA GLY A 24 -6.07 16.02 -2.86
C GLY A 24 -7.30 15.16 -2.53
N VAL A 25 -7.76 14.32 -3.45
CA VAL A 25 -8.83 13.36 -3.16
C VAL A 25 -8.33 12.19 -2.32
N ASN A 26 -9.18 11.72 -1.40
CA ASN A 26 -8.91 10.50 -0.65
C ASN A 26 -9.09 9.27 -1.54
N LEU A 27 -8.09 8.40 -1.56
CA LEU A 27 -8.09 7.17 -2.34
C LEU A 27 -8.20 5.96 -1.42
N ARG A 28 -8.97 4.96 -1.85
CA ARG A 28 -9.00 3.63 -1.22
C ARG A 28 -8.41 2.64 -2.20
N VAL A 29 -7.30 2.00 -1.83
CA VAL A 29 -6.61 1.00 -2.66
C VAL A 29 -6.93 -0.40 -2.13
N LEU A 30 -7.38 -1.28 -3.03
CA LEU A 30 -7.57 -2.71 -2.75
C LEU A 30 -6.60 -3.49 -3.64
N VAL A 31 -5.70 -4.26 -3.02
CA VAL A 31 -4.76 -5.14 -3.73
C VAL A 31 -5.29 -6.56 -3.65
N LEU A 32 -5.55 -7.15 -4.82
CA LEU A 32 -5.93 -8.55 -4.95
C LEU A 32 -4.71 -9.33 -5.42
N LEU A 33 -4.36 -10.40 -4.71
CA LEU A 33 -3.31 -11.32 -5.11
C LEU A 33 -3.96 -12.66 -5.45
N ASP A 34 -3.68 -13.16 -6.65
CA ASP A 34 -4.00 -14.55 -6.98
C ASP A 34 -3.15 -15.49 -6.10
N GLU A 35 -3.70 -16.64 -5.72
CA GLU A 35 -2.98 -17.71 -5.01
C GLU A 35 -1.91 -18.37 -5.90
N ILE A 36 -0.91 -17.60 -6.33
CA ILE A 36 0.28 -18.17 -6.98
C ILE A 36 1.22 -18.55 -5.84
N ALA A 37 1.08 -19.81 -5.40
CA ALA A 37 1.95 -20.54 -4.48
C ALA A 37 2.75 -19.64 -3.53
N ALA A 38 2.13 -19.26 -2.42
CA ALA A 38 2.77 -18.50 -1.36
C ALA A 38 4.18 -19.06 -1.06
N PRO A 39 5.28 -18.32 -1.31
CA PRO A 39 6.46 -18.53 -0.50
C PRO A 39 6.02 -18.16 0.92
N HIS A 40 6.03 -19.17 1.79
CA HIS A 40 5.58 -19.15 3.17
C HIS A 40 5.61 -17.78 3.82
N ASN A 41 4.44 -17.29 4.26
CA ASN A 41 4.30 -16.42 5.42
C ASN A 41 5.25 -15.20 5.45
N THR A 42 5.63 -14.67 4.30
CA THR A 42 6.29 -13.37 4.24
C THR A 42 5.17 -12.35 4.32
N ASP A 43 4.86 -11.93 5.53
CA ASP A 43 3.89 -10.88 5.83
C ASP A 43 4.14 -9.71 4.87
N LEU A 44 3.09 -9.28 4.15
CA LEU A 44 3.17 -8.14 3.23
C LEU A 44 3.72 -6.90 3.94
N LYS A 45 3.49 -6.79 5.25
CA LYS A 45 4.11 -5.77 6.09
C LYS A 45 5.63 -5.85 6.10
N THR A 46 6.22 -7.05 6.13
CA THR A 46 7.67 -7.27 6.02
C THR A 46 8.21 -6.86 4.66
N LEU A 47 7.47 -7.11 3.57
CA LEU A 47 7.85 -6.65 2.23
C LEU A 47 7.80 -5.13 2.13
N LEU A 48 6.77 -4.49 2.68
CA LEU A 48 6.65 -3.02 2.71
C LEU A 48 7.70 -2.39 3.63
N ALA A 49 8.03 -3.03 4.76
CA ALA A 49 9.11 -2.61 5.66
C ALA A 49 10.49 -2.68 5.02
N GLY A 50 10.73 -3.67 4.17
CA GLY A 50 12.01 -3.80 3.48
C GLY A 50 12.29 -2.72 2.43
N ILE A 51 11.27 -1.95 2.02
CA ILE A 51 11.39 -0.87 1.03
C ILE A 51 11.81 0.45 1.70
N THR A 52 11.53 0.61 2.99
CA THR A 52 11.81 1.83 3.74
C THR A 52 12.97 1.63 4.71
N GLU A 53 14.09 2.32 4.48
CA GLU A 53 15.20 2.34 5.45
C GLU A 53 14.69 2.85 6.81
N GLY A 54 14.81 2.01 7.84
CA GLY A 54 14.51 2.38 9.22
C GLY A 54 13.13 1.95 9.75
N LEU A 55 12.29 1.26 8.96
CA LEU A 55 11.05 0.68 9.47
C LEU A 55 11.37 -0.57 10.30
N THR A 56 10.96 -0.57 11.57
CA THR A 56 11.17 -1.68 12.52
C THR A 56 9.91 -2.53 12.67
N ASP A 57 10.05 -3.76 13.16
CA ASP A 57 8.91 -4.64 13.44
C ASP A 57 7.90 -4.02 14.41
N GLU A 58 8.37 -3.15 15.31
CA GLU A 58 7.50 -2.41 16.24
C GLU A 58 6.55 -1.46 15.48
N ASP A 59 7.05 -0.77 14.45
CA ASP A 59 6.27 0.15 13.63
C ASP A 59 5.13 -0.58 12.90
N LEU A 60 5.34 -1.86 12.52
CA LEU A 60 4.34 -2.70 11.85
C LEU A 60 3.17 -3.14 12.74
N THR A 61 3.34 -3.06 14.06
CA THR A 61 2.33 -3.45 15.06
C THR A 61 1.49 -2.28 15.55
N ARG A 62 1.85 -1.04 15.21
CA ARG A 62 1.14 0.16 15.67
C ARG A 62 -0.16 0.36 14.88
N PRO A 63 -1.32 0.45 15.56
CA PRO A 63 -2.60 0.71 14.88
C PRO A 63 -2.71 2.15 14.36
N TYR A 64 -1.93 3.08 14.92
CA TYR A 64 -1.82 4.47 14.49
C TYR A 64 -0.36 4.91 14.60
N ASP A 65 0.27 5.17 13.46
CA ASP A 65 1.63 5.70 13.39
C ASP A 65 1.59 7.23 13.24
N VAL A 66 2.15 7.96 14.21
CA VAL A 66 2.25 9.43 14.23
C VAL A 66 3.71 9.91 14.11
N GLY A 67 4.63 9.03 13.72
CA GLY A 67 6.05 9.30 13.70
C GLY A 67 6.73 9.06 15.06
N ARG A 68 8.07 9.14 15.07
CA ARG A 68 8.89 8.94 16.28
C ARG A 68 9.10 10.28 16.99
N GLU A 69 9.07 10.28 18.33
CA GLU A 69 9.60 11.40 19.10
C GLU A 69 11.13 11.43 18.92
N LEU A 70 11.66 12.61 18.61
CA LEU A 70 13.09 12.86 18.35
C LEU A 70 13.91 12.84 19.64
#